data_AF-A0A3S0PN07-F1
#
_entry.id   AF-A0A3S0PN07-F1
#
_cell.length_a   1.000
_cell.length_b   1.000
_cell.length_c   1.000
_cell.angle_alpha   90.00
_cell.angle_beta   90.00
_cell.angle_gamma   90.00
#
_symmetry.space_group_name_H-M   'P 1'
#
loop_
_entity.id
_entity.type
_entity.pdbx_description
1 polymer ?
#
loop_
_entity_poly.entity_id
_entity_poly.type
_entity_poly.pdbx_seq_one_letter_code
_entity_poly.pdbx_strand_id
1 'polypeptide(L)'
;MHYDQSWMGYGLEGGLEAGAISAVVALLLYLVLHVIGRKQGWNPLRVITIAFLLSLLLTASGDLWDLVYFNYANMNSIQFLKARLAQVHDPDNIGQRVFWEMVGALVGAGLGWILRGGDWRRALRGD
;
A
#
# COMPACT_ATOMS: atom_id res chain seq x y z
N MET A 1 -2.78 -1.53 -9.16
CA MET A 1 -3.99 -1.73 -10.00
C MET A 1 -4.05 -0.65 -11.07
N HIS A 2 -4.40 -0.99 -12.32
CA HIS A 2 -4.72 0.02 -13.34
C HIS A 2 -6.19 0.44 -13.19
N TYR A 3 -6.52 1.17 -12.11
CA TYR A 3 -7.76 1.94 -12.08
C TYR A 3 -7.49 3.32 -12.69
N ASP A 4 -8.54 4.07 -13.03
CA ASP A 4 -8.37 5.41 -13.58
C ASP A 4 -7.73 6.34 -12.53
N GLN A 5 -6.50 6.77 -12.81
CA GLN A 5 -5.70 7.68 -11.97
C GLN A 5 -5.64 9.09 -12.56
N SER A 6 -6.41 9.39 -13.60
CA SER A 6 -6.42 10.71 -14.27
C SER A 6 -6.79 11.87 -13.35
N TRP A 7 -7.43 11.59 -12.22
CA TRP A 7 -7.82 12.57 -11.21
C TRP A 7 -6.76 12.77 -10.10
N MET A 8 -5.75 11.91 -10.02
CA MET A 8 -4.72 12.01 -8.99
C MET A 8 -3.64 13.03 -9.37
N GLY A 9 -3.09 13.70 -8.37
CA GLY A 9 -1.97 14.62 -8.54
C GLY A 9 -0.67 13.93 -8.98
N TYR A 10 0.37 14.74 -9.17
CA TYR A 10 1.73 14.29 -9.45
C TYR A 10 2.65 14.56 -8.26
N GLY A 11 3.80 13.89 -8.23
CA GLY A 11 4.83 14.03 -7.20
C GLY A 11 4.33 13.68 -5.81
N LEU A 12 4.55 14.59 -4.86
CA LEU A 12 4.18 14.38 -3.46
C LEU A 12 2.66 14.30 -3.26
N GLU A 13 1.89 15.11 -3.98
CA GLU A 13 0.43 15.13 -3.86
C GLU A 13 -0.16 13.78 -4.27
N GLY A 14 0.17 13.29 -5.47
CA GLY A 14 -0.28 11.98 -5.95
C GLY A 14 0.22 10.82 -5.07
N GLY A 15 1.43 10.92 -4.54
CA GLY A 15 1.95 9.96 -3.57
C GLY A 15 1.12 9.90 -2.28
N LEU A 16 0.80 11.06 -1.69
CA LEU A 16 -0.03 11.14 -0.49
C LEU A 16 -1.46 10.63 -0.73
N GLU A 17 -2.04 10.92 -1.89
CA GLU A 17 -3.35 10.40 -2.30
C GLU A 17 -3.32 8.86 -2.42
N ALA A 18 -2.31 8.30 -3.09
CA ALA A 18 -2.11 6.84 -3.18
C ALA A 18 -1.94 6.20 -1.81
N GLY A 19 -1.17 6.86 -0.93
CA GLY A 19 -1.00 6.49 0.47
C GLY A 19 -2.31 6.50 1.25
N ALA A 20 -3.13 7.54 1.08
CA ALA A 20 -4.42 7.65 1.75
C ALA A 20 -5.39 6.54 1.31
N ILE A 21 -5.43 6.20 0.02
CA ILE A 21 -6.19 5.06 -0.50
C ILE A 21 -5.72 3.75 0.15
N SER A 22 -4.41 3.53 0.17
CA SER A 22 -3.80 2.35 0.81
C SER A 22 -4.13 2.27 2.31
N ALA A 23 -4.15 3.41 3.00
CA ALA A 23 -4.55 3.46 4.41
C ALA A 23 -6.01 3.06 4.63
N VAL A 24 -6.93 3.56 3.80
CA VAL A 24 -8.35 3.20 3.88
C VAL A 24 -8.54 1.71 3.59
N VAL A 25 -7.89 1.17 2.55
CA VAL A 25 -7.98 -0.25 2.19
C VAL A 25 -7.43 -1.13 3.32
N ALA A 26 -6.25 -0.81 3.86
CA ALA A 26 -5.67 -1.57 4.97
C ALA A 26 -6.53 -1.51 6.25
N LEU A 27 -7.12 -0.35 6.56
CA LEU A 27 -8.04 -0.19 7.68
C LEU A 27 -9.26 -1.11 7.52
N LEU A 28 -9.90 -1.10 6.35
CA LEU A 28 -11.07 -1.93 6.07
C LEU A 28 -10.72 -3.42 6.16
N LEU A 29 -9.61 -3.83 5.55
CA LEU A 29 -9.11 -5.20 5.63
C LEU A 29 -8.82 -5.61 7.08
N TYR A 30 -8.20 -4.73 7.88
CA TYR A 30 -7.97 -4.99 9.29
C TYR A 30 -9.29 -5.25 10.03
N LEU A 31 -10.31 -4.42 9.82
CA LEU A 31 -11.60 -4.59 10.48
C LEU A 31 -12.27 -5.92 10.11
N VAL A 32 -12.26 -6.29 8.82
CA VAL A 32 -12.79 -7.58 8.35
C VAL A 32 -12.01 -8.76 8.97
N LEU A 33 -10.69 -8.72 8.90
CA LEU A 33 -9.82 -9.76 9.46
C LEU A 33 -9.91 -9.84 10.98
N HIS A 34 -10.14 -8.74 11.67
CA HIS A 34 -10.36 -8.73 13.11
C HIS A 34 -11.64 -9.50 13.46
N VAL A 35 -12.75 -9.28 12.73
CA VAL A 35 -14.00 -10.02 12.97
C VAL A 35 -13.79 -11.53 12.76
N ILE A 36 -13.06 -11.93 11.72
CA ILE A 36 -12.74 -13.33 11.42
C ILE A 36 -11.79 -13.91 12.48
N GLY A 37 -10.69 -13.21 12.74
CA GLY A 37 -9.61 -13.64 13.64
C GLY A 37 -10.03 -13.73 15.09
N ARG A 38 -11.01 -12.94 15.55
CA ARG A 38 -11.58 -13.09 16.90
C ARG A 38 -12.15 -14.48 17.16
N LYS A 39 -12.76 -15.12 16.16
CA LYS A 39 -13.30 -16.48 16.30
C LYS A 39 -12.20 -17.54 16.39
N GLN A 40 -10.99 -17.22 15.93
CA GLN A 40 -9.87 -18.14 15.78
C GLN A 40 -8.71 -17.83 16.76
N GLY A 41 -8.86 -16.84 17.65
CA GLY A 41 -7.84 -16.46 18.62
C GLY A 41 -6.56 -15.86 17.99
N TRP A 42 -6.66 -15.17 16.86
CA TRP A 42 -5.47 -14.61 16.20
C TRP A 42 -4.82 -13.51 17.02
N ASN A 43 -3.48 -13.52 17.10
CA ASN A 43 -2.69 -12.42 17.65
C ASN A 43 -2.92 -11.13 16.84
N PRO A 44 -3.07 -9.95 17.48
CA PRO A 44 -3.18 -8.66 16.80
C PRO A 44 -2.14 -8.42 15.70
N LEU A 45 -0.86 -8.78 15.94
CA LEU A 45 0.21 -8.63 14.95
C LEU A 45 -0.07 -9.41 13.67
N ARG A 46 -0.62 -10.62 13.79
CA ARG A 46 -1.01 -11.43 12.62
C ARG A 46 -2.08 -10.73 11.79
N VAL A 47 -3.08 -10.12 12.45
CA VAL A 47 -4.14 -9.37 11.77
C VAL A 47 -3.56 -8.15 11.05
N ILE A 48 -2.67 -7.40 11.71
CA ILE A 48 -1.97 -6.24 11.11
C ILE A 48 -1.15 -6.68 9.89
N THR A 49 -0.32 -7.71 10.02
CA THR A 49 0.53 -8.19 8.92
C THR A 49 -0.29 -8.65 7.72
N ILE A 50 -1.37 -9.42 7.94
CA ILE A 50 -2.22 -9.88 6.84
C ILE A 50 -2.95 -8.69 6.20
N ALA A 51 -3.49 -7.75 6.98
CA ALA A 51 -4.15 -6.56 6.45
C ALA A 51 -3.19 -5.70 5.61
N PHE A 52 -1.96 -5.51 6.10
CA PHE A 52 -0.90 -4.80 5.40
C PHE A 52 -0.55 -5.47 4.06
N LEU A 53 -0.23 -6.77 4.07
CA LEU A 53 0.15 -7.50 2.86
C LEU A 53 -0.99 -7.55 1.83
N LEU A 54 -2.23 -7.78 2.27
CA LEU A 54 -3.38 -7.75 1.38
C LEU A 54 -3.62 -6.35 0.82
N SER A 55 -3.43 -5.30 1.62
CA SER A 55 -3.55 -3.92 1.12
C SER A 55 -2.51 -3.65 0.04
N LEU A 56 -1.23 -3.98 0.26
CA LEU A 56 -0.20 -3.79 -0.76
C LEU A 56 -0.50 -4.56 -2.05
N LEU A 57 -1.03 -5.78 -1.92
CA LEU A 57 -1.43 -6.58 -3.07
C LEU A 57 -2.55 -5.89 -3.88
N LEU A 58 -3.49 -5.23 -3.20
CA LEU A 58 -4.62 -4.57 -3.85
C LEU A 58 -4.27 -3.17 -4.37
N THR A 59 -3.50 -2.37 -3.64
CA THR A 59 -3.26 -0.97 -3.98
C THR A 59 -1.93 -0.78 -4.70
N ALA A 60 -0.83 -1.16 -4.05
CA ALA A 60 0.53 -0.89 -4.51
C ALA A 60 1.06 -1.83 -5.59
N SER A 61 0.38 -2.95 -5.88
CA SER A 61 0.90 -3.99 -6.80
C SER A 61 1.20 -3.50 -8.21
N GLY A 62 0.52 -2.45 -8.69
CA GLY A 62 0.80 -1.86 -10.00
C GLY A 62 2.13 -1.11 -9.98
N ASP A 63 2.21 -0.07 -9.15
CA ASP A 63 3.38 0.78 -9.03
C ASP A 63 4.64 -0.01 -8.59
N LEU A 64 4.48 -1.02 -7.72
CA LEU A 64 5.54 -1.97 -7.35
C LEU A 64 6.04 -2.78 -8.55
N TRP A 65 5.12 -3.29 -9.38
CA TRP A 65 5.50 -4.08 -10.53
C TRP A 65 6.21 -3.23 -11.58
N ASP A 66 5.72 -2.02 -11.81
CA ASP A 66 6.36 -1.06 -12.71
C ASP A 66 7.76 -0.67 -12.22
N LEU A 67 7.94 -0.45 -10.90
CA LEU A 67 9.26 -0.27 -10.31
C LEU A 67 10.20 -1.44 -10.59
N VAL A 68 9.75 -2.68 -10.34
CA VAL A 68 10.56 -3.87 -10.59
C VAL A 68 10.87 -3.98 -12.09
N TYR A 69 9.88 -3.75 -12.95
CA TYR A 69 10.02 -3.83 -14.39
C TYR A 69 11.06 -2.83 -14.90
N PHE A 70 10.97 -1.57 -14.52
CA PHE A 70 11.91 -0.55 -15.00
C PHE A 70 13.33 -0.69 -14.44
N ASN A 71 13.50 -1.32 -13.27
CA ASN A 71 14.83 -1.55 -12.69
C ASN A 71 15.50 -2.83 -13.19
N TYR A 72 14.74 -3.88 -13.51
CA TYR A 72 15.30 -5.21 -13.77
C TYR A 72 14.99 -5.79 -15.15
N ALA A 73 14.01 -5.27 -15.89
CA ALA A 73 13.74 -5.77 -17.23
C ALA A 73 14.81 -5.26 -18.22
N ASN A 74 15.38 -6.17 -19.01
CA ASN A 74 16.26 -5.82 -20.13
C ASN A 74 15.43 -5.16 -21.24
N MET A 75 15.38 -3.82 -21.21
CA MET A 75 14.65 -3.03 -22.19
C MET A 75 15.49 -2.84 -23.44
N ASN A 76 15.41 -3.81 -24.35
CA ASN A 76 16.18 -3.83 -25.61
C ASN A 76 15.69 -2.80 -26.65
N SER A 77 14.55 -2.13 -26.41
CA SER A 77 13.98 -1.15 -27.34
C SER A 77 13.43 0.09 -26.63
N ILE A 78 13.92 1.26 -27.04
CA ILE A 78 13.47 2.58 -26.56
C ILE A 78 11.97 2.80 -26.82
N GLN A 79 11.43 2.23 -27.91
CA GLN A 79 10.02 2.42 -28.23
C GLN A 79 9.10 1.65 -27.28
N PHE A 80 9.54 0.47 -26.83
CA PHE A 80 8.80 -0.32 -25.85
C PHE A 80 8.81 0.36 -24.48
N LEU A 81 9.96 0.91 -24.08
CA LEU A 81 10.10 1.71 -22.85
C LEU A 81 9.13 2.91 -22.87
N LYS A 82 9.10 3.70 -23.95
CA LYS A 82 8.18 4.83 -24.09
C LYS A 82 6.71 4.41 -24.02
N ALA A 83 6.35 3.31 -24.68
CA ALA A 83 4.99 2.78 -24.65
C ALA A 83 4.57 2.36 -23.23
N ARG A 84 5.49 1.80 -22.43
CA ARG A 84 5.23 1.46 -21.03
C ARG A 84 5.18 2.68 -20.13
N LEU A 85 6.09 3.64 -20.28
CA LEU A 85 6.04 4.90 -19.51
C LEU A 85 4.73 5.65 -19.72
N ALA A 86 4.18 5.64 -20.93
CA ALA A 86 2.90 6.29 -21.23
C ALA A 86 1.70 5.64 -20.52
N GLN A 87 1.84 4.42 -20.00
CA GLN A 87 0.79 3.71 -19.26
C GLN A 87 0.91 3.92 -17.75
N VAL A 88 2.07 4.40 -17.27
CA VAL A 88 2.35 4.60 -15.86
C VAL A 88 1.95 6.01 -15.47
N HIS A 89 1.10 6.13 -14.45
CA HIS A 89 0.80 7.42 -13.85
C HIS A 89 2.04 7.93 -13.12
N ASP A 90 2.43 9.19 -13.37
CA ASP A 90 3.59 9.83 -12.74
C ASP A 90 4.89 8.97 -12.72
N PRO A 91 5.45 8.64 -13.91
CA PRO A 91 6.56 7.70 -14.03
C PRO A 91 7.85 8.21 -13.34
N ASP A 92 8.02 9.53 -13.22
CA ASP A 92 9.20 10.15 -12.61
C ASP A 92 9.23 9.97 -11.08
N ASN A 93 8.06 9.82 -10.43
CA ASN A 93 7.94 9.71 -8.97
C ASN A 93 7.34 8.37 -8.51
N ILE A 94 7.41 7.33 -9.34
CA ILE A 94 6.83 6.02 -9.04
C ILE A 94 7.38 5.40 -7.74
N GLY A 95 8.67 5.62 -7.45
CA GLY A 95 9.30 5.20 -6.19
C GLY A 95 8.67 5.87 -4.96
N GLN A 96 8.35 7.16 -5.09
CA GLN A 96 7.70 7.93 -4.03
C GLN A 96 6.26 7.48 -3.83
N ARG A 97 5.53 7.17 -4.91
CA ARG A 97 4.17 6.62 -4.83
C ARG A 97 4.13 5.32 -4.04
N VAL A 98 4.95 4.34 -4.42
CA VAL A 98 5.06 3.05 -3.71
C VAL A 98 5.41 3.25 -2.24
N PHE A 99 6.35 4.15 -1.94
CA PHE A 99 6.70 4.46 -0.56
C PHE A 99 5.49 4.94 0.25
N TRP A 100 4.72 5.90 -0.28
CA TRP A 100 3.54 6.42 0.41
C TRP A 100 2.40 5.41 0.51
N GLU A 101 2.21 4.55 -0.49
CA GLU A 101 1.28 3.41 -0.41
C GLU A 101 1.66 2.44 0.71
N MET A 102 2.96 2.14 0.86
CA MET A 102 3.45 1.29 1.96
C MET A 102 3.25 1.94 3.33
N VAL A 103 3.59 3.21 3.46
CA VAL A 103 3.36 3.97 4.70
C VAL A 103 1.86 4.01 5.01
N GLY A 104 1.03 4.32 4.01
CA GLY A 104 -0.42 4.33 4.11
C GLY A 104 -0.99 3.01 4.59
N ALA A 105 -0.61 1.90 3.95
CA ALA A 105 -1.05 0.57 4.34
C ALA A 105 -0.68 0.23 5.80
N LEU A 106 0.54 0.58 6.23
CA LEU A 106 0.98 0.36 7.61
C LEU A 106 0.16 1.21 8.60
N VAL A 107 -0.02 2.49 8.29
CA VAL A 107 -0.82 3.41 9.10
C VAL A 107 -2.27 2.94 9.20
N GLY A 108 -2.89 2.56 8.08
CA GLY A 108 -4.27 2.07 8.04
C GLY A 108 -4.48 0.82 8.89
N ALA A 109 -3.60 -0.18 8.76
CA ALA A 109 -3.66 -1.39 9.58
C ALA A 109 -3.42 -1.10 11.07
N GLY A 110 -2.46 -0.21 11.38
CA GLY A 110 -2.17 0.24 12.75
C GLY A 110 -3.33 0.99 13.39
N LEU A 111 -3.99 1.89 12.65
CA LEU A 111 -5.19 2.59 13.08
C LEU A 111 -6.33 1.61 13.35
N GLY A 112 -6.51 0.59 12.50
CA GLY A 112 -7.47 -0.47 12.73
C GLY A 112 -7.26 -1.17 14.09
N TRP A 113 -6.00 -1.45 14.44
CA TRP A 113 -5.67 -2.03 15.73
C TRP A 113 -5.95 -1.09 16.91
N ILE A 114 -5.56 0.18 16.81
CA ILE A 114 -5.82 1.20 17.85
C ILE A 114 -7.33 1.34 18.09
N LEU A 115 -8.13 1.44 17.03
CA LEU A 115 -9.59 1.56 17.10
C LEU A 115 -10.28 0.35 17.76
N ARG A 116 -9.64 -0.81 17.74
CA ARG A 116 -10.14 -2.04 18.39
C ARG A 116 -9.62 -2.24 19.81
N GLY A 117 -9.02 -1.21 20.41
CA GLY A 117 -8.55 -1.22 21.80
C GLY A 117 -7.11 -1.72 21.95
N GLY A 118 -6.30 -1.61 20.89
CA GLY A 118 -4.87 -1.89 20.96
C GLY A 118 -4.16 -1.01 21.98
N ASP A 119 -3.39 -1.64 22.89
CA ASP A 119 -2.59 -0.94 23.89
C ASP A 119 -1.30 -0.38 23.27
N TRP A 120 -1.45 0.72 22.54
CA TRP A 120 -0.34 1.42 21.87
C TRP A 120 0.73 1.88 22.86
N ARG A 121 0.37 2.12 24.12
CA ARG A 121 1.32 2.53 25.16
C ARG A 121 2.25 1.38 25.57
N ARG A 122 1.72 0.16 25.66
CA ARG A 122 2.55 -1.03 25.88
C ARG A 122 3.46 -1.31 24.67
N ALA A 123 2.92 -1.21 23.46
CA ALA A 123 3.71 -1.45 22.24
C ALA A 123 4.89 -0.47 22.08
N LEU A 124 4.74 0.81 22.44
CA LEU A 124 5.83 1.79 22.41
C LEU A 124 6.91 1.53 23.48
N ARG A 125 6.60 0.75 24.52
CA ARG A 125 7.56 0.39 25.58
C ARG A 125 8.40 -0.84 25.23
N GLY A 126 7.98 -1.62 24.23
CA GLY A 126 8.68 -2.84 23.82
C GLY A 126 8.47 -4.05 24.74
N ASP A 127 7.45 -4.00 25.61
CA ASP A 127 7.01 -5.10 26.50
C ASP A 127 6.05 -6.06 25.78
#